data_AF-A0A1I7VIS0-F1
#
_entry.id   AF-A0A1I7VIS0-F1
#
_cell.length_a   1.000
_cell.length_b   1.000
_cell.length_c   1.000
_cell.angle_alpha   90.00
_cell.angle_beta   90.00
_cell.angle_gamma   90.00
#
_symmetry.space_group_name_H-M   'P 1'
#
loop_
_entity.id
_entity.type
_entity.pdbx_description
1 polymer ?
#
loop_
_entity_poly.entity_id
_entity_poly.type
_entity_poly.pdbx_seq_one_letter_code
_entity_poly.pdbx_strand_id
1 'polypeptide(L)'
;MKVYGIRTIMYAVYKDLKCLRLCGVFDYLAGHFKDADMEKYLLHDRFATDLPEMQTLAVYNNGRYVYWRDEPNAEKPLIVHVDNAEHFPKCIIIGAVDPFYMIAHLVGNTLPAKYRSFFSKDWIERYKMYTADVKMIIKSRKKETVGLPFHGMGIYVHIVNDVGYRPLQERTGKLKELINLVATTSNEDVKQEKLSKIMEIISCIQFANDERDFGMGLEFGHDLFWSNHGFFDKMAEKLLTMAYKLLNREAFARILEDLFGLTSNVYTMVTSVSAAHHQFVVRAPFMLRLPP
;
A
#
# COMPACT_ATOMS: atom_id res chain seq x y z
N MET A 1 1.54 38.19 -13.85
CA MET A 1 1.00 36.81 -13.77
C MET A 1 1.99 35.90 -13.00
N LYS A 2 2.09 36.03 -11.67
CA LYS A 2 2.95 35.17 -10.81
C LYS A 2 2.63 35.22 -9.29
N VAL A 3 1.51 35.81 -8.87
CA VAL A 3 1.20 36.03 -7.43
C VAL A 3 0.10 35.08 -6.91
N TYR A 4 -0.66 34.42 -7.79
CA TYR A 4 -1.74 33.49 -7.40
C TYR A 4 -1.25 32.09 -6.98
N GLY A 5 -0.03 31.68 -7.33
CA GLY A 5 0.48 30.34 -6.98
C GLY A 5 0.95 30.20 -5.53
N ILE A 6 1.59 31.24 -4.99
CA ILE A 6 2.23 31.18 -3.66
C ILE A 6 1.17 31.14 -2.55
N ARG A 7 0.11 31.95 -2.65
CA ARG A 7 -0.95 32.01 -1.63
C ARG A 7 -1.74 30.70 -1.54
N THR A 8 -2.03 30.06 -2.67
CA THR A 8 -2.74 28.77 -2.73
C THR A 8 -1.92 27.62 -2.15
N ILE A 9 -0.62 27.54 -2.50
CA ILE A 9 0.29 26.55 -1.92
C ILE A 9 0.43 26.76 -0.40
N MET A 10 0.49 28.01 0.07
CA MET A 10 0.58 28.35 1.50
C MET A 10 -0.63 27.89 2.33
N TYR A 11 -1.85 27.98 1.79
CA TYR A 11 -3.06 27.49 2.48
C TYR A 11 -3.13 25.96 2.51
N ALA A 12 -2.66 25.29 1.45
CA ALA A 12 -2.65 23.82 1.36
C ALA A 12 -1.75 23.18 2.43
N VAL A 13 -0.50 23.64 2.58
CA VAL A 13 0.45 23.09 3.57
C VAL A 13 -0.11 23.13 5.00
N TYR A 14 -0.74 24.23 5.41
CA TYR A 14 -1.30 24.36 6.75
C TYR A 14 -2.56 23.51 6.95
N LYS A 15 -3.41 23.42 5.92
CA LYS A 15 -4.58 22.53 5.95
C LYS A 15 -4.15 21.08 6.17
N ASP A 16 -3.10 20.66 5.48
CA ASP A 16 -2.61 19.28 5.53
C ASP A 16 -1.93 18.96 6.86
N LEU A 17 -1.07 19.84 7.39
CA LEU A 17 -0.47 19.64 8.72
C LEU A 17 -1.51 19.64 9.86
N LYS A 18 -2.54 20.49 9.77
CA LYS A 18 -3.59 20.59 10.79
C LYS A 18 -4.44 19.30 10.89
N CYS A 19 -4.57 18.56 9.80
CA CYS A 19 -5.32 17.30 9.77
C CYS A 19 -4.43 16.06 9.87
N LEU A 20 -3.12 16.23 10.07
CA LEU A 20 -2.21 15.11 10.27
C LEU A 20 -2.47 14.47 11.63
N ARG A 21 -2.85 13.20 11.63
CA ARG A 21 -3.02 12.37 12.82
C ARG A 21 -2.01 11.23 12.78
N LEU A 22 -1.23 11.09 13.84
CA LEU A 22 -0.37 9.92 14.03
C LEU A 22 -1.23 8.70 14.40
N CYS A 23 -0.85 7.54 13.87
CA CYS A 23 -1.63 6.30 13.89
C CYS A 23 -0.75 5.11 14.30
N GLY A 24 -1.33 3.91 14.40
CA GLY A 24 -0.56 2.67 14.47
C GLY A 24 0.31 2.60 15.73
N VAL A 25 1.63 2.53 15.55
CA VAL A 25 2.60 2.48 16.65
C VAL A 25 2.50 3.69 17.59
N PHE A 26 2.11 4.85 17.09
CA PHE A 26 1.97 6.05 17.93
C PHE A 26 0.76 5.97 18.85
N ASP A 27 -0.34 5.33 18.43
CA ASP A 27 -1.49 5.09 19.30
C ASP A 27 -1.17 4.08 20.40
N TYR A 28 -0.33 3.08 20.11
CA TYR A 28 0.21 2.19 21.13
C TYR A 28 1.10 2.96 22.13
N LEU A 29 2.06 3.76 21.64
CA LEU A 29 2.95 4.56 22.50
C LEU A 29 2.19 5.58 23.35
N ALA A 30 1.10 6.15 22.83
CA ALA A 30 0.22 7.04 23.57
C ALA A 30 -0.70 6.31 24.58
N GLY A 31 -0.71 4.98 24.57
CA GLY A 31 -1.56 4.15 25.43
C GLY A 31 -3.04 4.17 25.02
N HIS A 32 -3.36 4.62 23.80
CA HIS A 32 -4.72 4.68 23.26
C HIS A 32 -5.25 3.33 22.79
N PHE A 33 -4.33 2.40 22.50
CA PHE A 33 -4.64 1.04 22.06
C PHE A 33 -4.02 0.02 23.01
N LYS A 34 -4.87 -0.62 23.81
CA LYS A 34 -4.52 -1.67 24.76
C LYS A 34 -5.36 -2.90 24.41
N ASP A 35 -4.78 -3.82 23.63
CA ASP A 35 -5.39 -5.11 23.35
C ASP A 35 -4.48 -6.21 23.91
N ALA A 36 -5.08 -7.27 24.43
CA ALA A 36 -4.31 -8.43 24.90
C ALA A 36 -3.82 -9.29 23.72
N ASP A 37 -4.51 -9.18 22.57
CA ASP A 37 -4.18 -9.88 21.35
C ASP A 37 -3.18 -9.07 20.51
N MET A 38 -1.94 -9.55 20.46
CA MET A 38 -0.85 -8.90 19.72
C MET A 38 -1.10 -8.86 18.21
N GLU A 39 -1.87 -9.79 17.64
CA GLU A 39 -2.10 -9.84 16.19
C GLU A 39 -2.98 -8.67 15.73
N LYS A 40 -3.89 -8.19 16.58
CA LYS A 40 -4.71 -7.01 16.28
C LYS A 40 -3.89 -5.73 16.13
N TYR A 41 -2.69 -5.67 16.69
CA TYR A 41 -1.79 -4.54 16.47
C TYR A 41 -1.29 -4.46 15.02
N LEU A 42 -1.18 -5.59 14.32
CA LEU A 42 -0.73 -5.64 12.93
C LEU A 42 -1.80 -5.16 11.94
N LEU A 43 -3.05 -5.10 12.40
CA LEU A 43 -4.22 -4.68 11.64
C LEU A 43 -4.76 -3.31 12.07
N HIS A 44 -4.28 -2.77 13.20
CA HIS A 44 -4.68 -1.46 13.70
C HIS A 44 -4.33 -0.35 12.68
N ASP A 45 -5.32 0.48 12.34
CA ASP A 45 -5.24 1.54 11.32
C ASP A 45 -4.82 1.07 9.90
N ARG A 46 -4.98 -0.22 9.58
CA ARG A 46 -4.71 -0.76 8.23
C ARG A 46 -5.86 -0.43 7.27
N PHE A 47 -5.52 0.16 6.13
CA PHE A 47 -6.47 0.44 5.05
C PHE A 47 -6.69 -0.79 4.18
N ALA A 48 -7.84 -0.85 3.48
CA ALA A 48 -8.17 -1.94 2.56
C ALA A 48 -7.12 -2.18 1.45
N THR A 49 -6.36 -1.13 1.11
CA THR A 49 -5.29 -1.15 0.11
C THR A 49 -3.89 -1.28 0.71
N ASP A 50 -3.75 -1.40 2.03
CA ASP A 50 -2.45 -1.62 2.67
C ASP A 50 -2.01 -3.08 2.55
N LEU A 51 -1.05 -3.31 1.66
CA LEU A 51 -0.35 -4.59 1.54
C LEU A 51 0.37 -4.96 2.85
N PRO A 52 0.68 -6.24 3.11
CA PRO A 52 1.40 -6.66 4.31
C PRO A 52 2.73 -5.92 4.58
N GLU A 53 3.43 -5.46 3.54
CA GLU A 53 4.64 -4.63 3.64
C GLU A 53 4.38 -3.26 4.30
N MET A 54 3.13 -2.81 4.28
CA MET A 54 2.71 -1.50 4.75
C MET A 54 2.31 -1.53 6.23
N GLN A 55 2.79 -0.55 6.97
CA GLN A 55 2.36 -0.25 8.34
C GLN A 55 2.04 1.25 8.45
N THR A 56 0.77 1.59 8.69
CA THR A 56 0.30 2.99 8.78
C THR A 56 0.97 3.75 9.93
N LEU A 57 1.50 4.93 9.61
CA LEU A 57 2.12 5.85 10.56
C LEU A 57 1.28 7.08 10.84
N ALA A 58 0.66 7.62 9.80
CA ALA A 58 -0.11 8.84 9.91
C ALA A 58 -1.13 8.96 8.78
N VAL A 59 -2.23 9.65 9.03
CA VAL A 59 -3.27 9.96 8.04
C VAL A 59 -3.51 11.47 8.00
N TYR A 60 -3.93 11.97 6.84
CA TYR A 60 -4.39 13.34 6.65
C TYR A 60 -5.43 13.40 5.52
N ASN A 61 -5.97 14.58 5.21
CA ASN A 61 -7.09 14.72 4.27
C ASN A 61 -6.85 14.13 2.87
N ASN A 62 -5.62 14.11 2.37
CA ASN A 62 -5.34 13.69 0.99
C ASN A 62 -4.65 12.32 0.89
N GLY A 63 -4.42 11.63 2.00
CA GLY A 63 -3.73 10.35 1.98
C GLY A 63 -3.27 9.87 3.35
N ARG A 64 -2.39 8.87 3.30
CA ARG A 64 -1.73 8.30 4.48
C ARG A 64 -0.25 8.10 4.22
N TYR A 65 0.49 8.00 5.30
CA TYR A 65 1.90 7.64 5.31
C TYR A 65 2.07 6.28 5.96
N VAL A 66 2.87 5.44 5.34
CA VAL A 66 3.16 4.10 5.81
C VAL A 66 4.66 3.88 5.87
N TYR A 67 5.12 3.05 6.80
CA TYR A 67 6.36 2.33 6.60
C TYR A 67 6.14 1.23 5.57
N TRP A 68 7.11 1.06 4.66
CA TRP A 68 7.19 -0.08 3.76
C TRP A 68 8.43 -0.92 4.07
N ARG A 69 8.23 -2.20 4.35
CA ARG A 69 9.29 -3.19 4.56
C ARG A 69 9.15 -4.31 3.54
N ASP A 70 10.18 -4.55 2.73
CA ASP A 70 10.15 -5.66 1.78
C ASP A 70 10.22 -7.03 2.45
N GLU A 71 10.80 -7.07 3.65
CA GLU A 71 10.89 -8.25 4.50
C GLU A 71 10.40 -7.88 5.90
N PRO A 72 9.71 -8.79 6.62
CA PRO A 72 9.11 -8.46 7.91
C PRO A 72 10.09 -7.89 8.94
N ASN A 73 11.33 -8.40 8.95
CA ASN A 73 12.36 -8.05 9.92
C ASN A 73 13.30 -6.93 9.43
N ALA A 74 13.05 -6.33 8.26
CA ALA A 74 13.93 -5.31 7.71
C ALA A 74 13.97 -4.07 8.62
N GLU A 75 15.15 -3.69 9.13
CA GLU A 75 15.29 -2.58 10.08
C GLU A 75 15.17 -1.19 9.44
N LYS A 76 15.32 -1.10 8.11
CA LYS A 76 15.39 0.17 7.37
C LYS A 76 14.17 0.32 6.44
N PRO A 77 12.96 0.58 6.98
CA PRO A 77 11.78 0.76 6.15
C PRO A 77 11.88 2.02 5.31
N LEU A 78 11.25 1.99 4.14
CA LEU A 78 10.94 3.21 3.39
C LEU A 78 9.76 3.91 4.05
N ILE A 79 9.66 5.22 3.85
CA ILE A 79 8.44 5.97 4.16
C ILE A 79 7.76 6.31 2.85
N VAL A 80 6.50 5.96 2.78
CA VAL A 80 5.71 5.97 1.56
C VAL A 80 4.43 6.73 1.80
N HIS A 81 4.08 7.62 0.89
CA HIS A 81 2.78 8.28 0.85
C HIS A 81 1.86 7.55 -0.11
N VAL A 82 0.64 7.28 0.33
CA VAL A 82 -0.43 6.66 -0.46
C VAL A 82 -1.63 7.62 -0.48
N ASP A 83 -2.14 7.94 -1.66
CA ASP A 83 -3.33 8.78 -1.78
C ASP A 83 -4.63 8.02 -1.43
N ASN A 84 -5.75 8.76 -1.42
CA ASN A 84 -7.07 8.25 -1.05
C ASN A 84 -7.86 7.65 -2.22
N ALA A 85 -7.22 7.38 -3.38
CA ALA A 85 -7.96 6.79 -4.49
C ALA A 85 -8.40 5.37 -4.14
N GLU A 86 -9.65 5.04 -4.48
CA GLU A 86 -10.26 3.76 -4.14
C GLU A 86 -9.60 2.59 -4.88
N HIS A 87 -9.36 2.77 -6.17
CA HIS A 87 -8.72 1.79 -7.04
C HIS A 87 -7.37 2.30 -7.51
N PHE A 88 -6.37 1.43 -7.47
CA PHE A 88 -5.00 1.73 -7.90
C PHE A 88 -4.42 3.01 -7.27
N PRO A 89 -4.46 3.16 -5.92
CA PRO A 89 -3.99 4.38 -5.29
C PRO A 89 -2.55 4.71 -5.67
N LYS A 90 -2.27 6.01 -5.79
CA LYS A 90 -0.93 6.48 -6.14
C LYS A 90 -0.04 6.34 -4.91
N CYS A 91 1.09 5.70 -5.13
CA CYS A 91 2.09 5.43 -4.12
C CYS A 91 3.39 6.15 -4.49
N ILE A 92 4.00 6.88 -3.55
CA ILE A 92 5.28 7.56 -3.75
C ILE A 92 6.19 7.39 -2.54
N ILE A 93 7.47 7.12 -2.79
CA ILE A 93 8.49 7.10 -1.74
C ILE A 93 8.82 8.55 -1.38
N ILE A 94 8.67 8.89 -0.10
CA ILE A 94 8.92 10.24 0.42
C ILE A 94 10.09 10.30 1.39
N GLY A 95 10.67 9.16 1.75
CA GLY A 95 11.78 9.09 2.70
C GLY A 95 12.15 7.67 3.10
N ALA A 96 12.93 7.58 4.18
CA ALA A 96 13.32 6.33 4.81
C ALA A 96 13.42 6.53 6.32
N VAL A 97 13.14 5.49 7.11
CA VAL A 97 13.28 5.34 8.57
C VAL A 97 12.73 6.48 9.44
N ASP A 98 13.22 7.72 9.30
CA ASP A 98 12.87 8.90 10.08
C ASP A 98 11.47 9.45 9.72
N PRO A 99 10.46 9.39 10.62
CA PRO A 99 9.12 9.94 10.40
C PRO A 99 9.09 11.42 9.96
N PHE A 100 10.15 12.20 10.21
CA PHE A 100 10.22 13.60 9.79
C PHE A 100 10.19 13.82 8.28
N TYR A 101 10.47 12.81 7.47
CA TYR A 101 10.21 12.88 6.02
C TYR A 101 8.73 13.17 5.70
N MET A 102 7.78 12.70 6.51
CA MET A 102 6.35 13.01 6.34
C MET A 102 6.09 14.51 6.47
N ILE A 103 6.68 15.12 7.49
CA ILE A 103 6.56 16.56 7.74
C ILE A 103 7.24 17.34 6.62
N ALA A 104 8.43 16.92 6.18
CA ALA A 104 9.12 17.55 5.07
C ALA A 104 8.31 17.48 3.76
N HIS A 105 7.70 16.33 3.47
CA HIS A 105 6.80 16.14 2.33
C HIS A 105 5.59 17.10 2.37
N LEU A 106 4.94 17.22 3.53
CA LEU A 106 3.80 18.14 3.72
C LEU A 106 4.20 19.62 3.60
N VAL A 107 5.39 19.99 4.08
CA VAL A 107 5.91 21.36 3.96
C VAL A 107 6.31 21.69 2.52
N GLY A 108 6.76 20.68 1.75
CA GLY A 108 7.19 20.81 0.36
C GLY A 108 8.69 21.00 0.21
N ASN A 109 9.13 21.68 -0.85
CA ASN A 109 10.57 21.82 -1.18
C ASN A 109 11.28 22.96 -0.44
N THR A 110 10.53 23.94 0.06
CA THR A 110 11.10 25.14 0.70
C THR A 110 10.36 25.42 1.99
N LEU A 111 11.08 25.44 3.12
CA LEU A 111 10.53 25.82 4.41
C LEU A 111 10.24 27.33 4.44
N PRO A 112 8.96 27.76 4.49
CA PRO A 112 8.61 29.16 4.56
C PRO A 112 9.10 29.78 5.87
N ALA A 113 9.64 31.00 5.81
CA ALA A 113 10.20 31.69 6.99
C ALA A 113 9.21 31.77 8.16
N LYS A 114 7.93 32.03 7.88
CA LYS A 114 6.85 32.09 8.88
C LYS A 114 6.56 30.76 9.59
N TYR A 115 7.04 29.63 9.08
CA TYR A 115 6.86 28.32 9.71
C TYR A 115 8.07 27.85 10.50
N ARG A 116 9.21 28.57 10.41
CA ARG A 116 10.42 28.21 11.15
C ARG A 116 10.20 28.12 12.65
N SER A 117 9.32 28.96 13.22
CA SER A 117 9.03 28.94 14.66
C SER A 117 8.30 27.68 15.13
N PHE A 118 7.70 26.88 14.22
CA PHE A 118 7.01 25.64 14.59
C PHE A 118 7.95 24.43 14.72
N PHE A 119 9.17 24.54 14.19
CA PHE A 119 10.10 23.43 14.12
C PHE A 119 11.31 23.69 15.01
N SER A 120 11.90 22.62 15.55
CA SER A 120 13.16 22.74 16.29
C SER A 120 14.29 23.19 15.37
N LYS A 121 15.32 23.83 15.95
CA LYS A 121 16.53 24.23 15.21
C LYS A 121 17.14 23.04 14.46
N ASP A 122 17.30 21.91 15.16
CA ASP A 122 17.87 20.68 14.61
C ASP A 122 17.07 20.13 13.42
N TRP A 123 15.74 20.26 13.44
CA TRP A 123 14.92 19.83 12.29
C TRP A 123 15.09 20.78 11.11
N ILE A 124 15.13 22.10 11.36
CA ILE A 124 15.33 23.11 10.31
C ILE A 124 16.68 22.93 9.62
N GLU A 125 17.72 22.63 10.38
CA GLU A 125 19.06 22.36 9.86
C GLU A 125 19.08 21.09 8.98
N ARG A 126 18.33 20.05 9.35
CA ARG A 126 18.19 18.80 8.58
C ARG A 126 17.15 18.86 7.46
N TYR A 127 16.30 19.88 7.38
CA TYR A 127 15.20 19.93 6.41
C TYR A 127 15.65 19.78 4.95
N LYS A 128 16.77 20.43 4.58
CA LYS A 128 17.32 20.30 3.22
C LYS A 128 17.72 18.86 2.89
N MET A 129 18.29 18.14 3.86
CA MET A 129 18.64 16.72 3.73
C MET A 129 17.38 15.88 3.45
N TYR A 130 16.30 16.07 4.22
CA TYR A 130 15.05 15.34 4.00
C TYR A 130 14.49 15.54 2.57
N THR A 131 14.62 16.74 1.99
CA THR A 131 14.15 16.97 0.61
C THR A 131 15.12 16.45 -0.46
N ALA A 132 16.43 16.47 -0.19
CA ALA A 132 17.46 16.09 -1.17
C ALA A 132 17.60 14.57 -1.31
N ASP A 133 17.53 13.85 -0.19
CA ASP A 133 17.83 12.42 -0.12
C ASP A 133 16.79 11.55 -0.82
N VAL A 134 15.54 12.02 -0.94
CA VAL A 134 14.44 11.27 -1.56
C VAL A 134 14.80 10.78 -2.96
N LYS A 135 15.49 11.61 -3.75
CA LYS A 135 15.93 11.22 -5.11
C LYS A 135 16.93 10.08 -5.09
N MET A 136 17.85 10.08 -4.12
CA MET A 136 18.85 9.04 -3.94
C MET A 136 18.18 7.75 -3.44
N ILE A 137 17.24 7.85 -2.49
CA ILE A 137 16.46 6.72 -1.98
C ILE A 137 15.70 6.03 -3.13
N ILE A 138 14.96 6.81 -3.93
CA ILE A 138 14.23 6.29 -5.12
C ILE A 138 15.20 5.63 -6.12
N LYS A 139 16.39 6.21 -6.32
CA LYS A 139 17.39 5.64 -7.22
C LYS A 139 17.96 4.33 -6.69
N SER A 140 18.18 4.20 -5.37
CA SER A 140 18.61 2.95 -4.74
C SER A 140 17.53 1.89 -4.90
N ARG A 141 16.29 2.24 -4.55
CA ARG A 141 15.13 1.36 -4.66
C ARG A 141 15.05 0.70 -6.04
N LYS A 142 15.12 1.51 -7.11
CA LYS A 142 15.03 1.00 -8.49
C LYS A 142 16.12 -0.01 -8.88
N LYS A 143 17.26 -0.01 -8.18
CA LYS A 143 18.35 -0.98 -8.42
C LYS A 143 18.14 -2.27 -7.64
N GLU A 144 17.45 -2.19 -6.51
CA GLU A 144 17.23 -3.31 -5.60
C GLU A 144 15.96 -4.10 -5.95
N THR A 145 15.05 -3.50 -6.73
CA THR A 145 13.77 -4.11 -7.09
C THR A 145 13.67 -4.56 -8.54
N VAL A 146 12.76 -5.50 -8.75
CA VAL A 146 12.28 -5.95 -10.06
C VAL A 146 10.77 -5.72 -10.19
N GLY A 147 10.23 -6.00 -11.37
CA GLY A 147 8.79 -5.86 -11.64
C GLY A 147 8.29 -4.44 -11.76
N LEU A 148 7.07 -4.33 -12.28
CA LEU A 148 6.32 -3.10 -12.47
C LEU A 148 4.92 -3.23 -11.86
N PRO A 149 4.82 -3.57 -10.55
CA PRO A 149 3.53 -3.69 -9.88
C PRO A 149 2.78 -2.36 -9.91
N PHE A 150 1.46 -2.40 -9.73
CA PHE A 150 0.57 -1.26 -9.92
C PHE A 150 0.84 -0.08 -8.98
N HIS A 151 1.42 -0.35 -7.80
CA HIS A 151 1.89 0.65 -6.85
C HIS A 151 3.18 1.36 -7.29
N GLY A 152 3.91 0.82 -8.28
CA GLY A 152 5.02 1.50 -8.96
C GLY A 152 6.33 1.57 -8.19
N MET A 153 6.47 0.85 -7.07
CA MET A 153 7.67 0.85 -6.23
C MET A 153 8.64 -0.31 -6.52
N GLY A 154 8.27 -1.22 -7.42
CA GLY A 154 8.97 -2.50 -7.61
C GLY A 154 8.80 -3.44 -6.41
N ILE A 155 9.07 -4.71 -6.64
CA ILE A 155 9.14 -5.75 -5.61
C ILE A 155 10.61 -6.13 -5.37
N TYR A 156 10.95 -6.42 -4.12
CA TYR A 156 12.24 -6.99 -3.76
C TYR A 156 12.09 -8.50 -3.59
N VAL A 157 12.94 -9.27 -4.28
CA VAL A 157 13.09 -10.71 -4.12
C VAL A 157 14.55 -11.08 -4.35
N HIS A 158 15.03 -12.13 -3.70
CA HIS A 158 16.39 -12.62 -3.92
C HIS A 158 16.48 -13.32 -5.28
N ILE A 159 17.41 -12.87 -6.13
CA ILE A 159 17.69 -13.47 -7.43
C ILE A 159 19.10 -14.05 -7.40
N VAL A 160 19.22 -15.36 -7.65
CA VAL A 160 20.50 -16.08 -7.67
C VAL A 160 20.57 -16.85 -8.98
N ASN A 161 21.62 -16.60 -9.78
CA ASN A 161 21.80 -17.22 -11.10
C ASN A 161 20.56 -17.07 -12.01
N ASP A 162 20.00 -15.86 -12.05
CA ASP A 162 18.79 -15.50 -12.82
C ASP A 162 17.51 -16.24 -12.41
N VAL A 163 17.50 -16.90 -11.24
CA VAL A 163 16.32 -17.55 -10.64
C VAL A 163 15.85 -16.75 -9.43
N GLY A 164 14.54 -16.49 -9.38
CA GLY A 164 13.83 -15.79 -8.29
C GLY A 164 12.71 -14.89 -8.79
N TYR A 165 12.78 -14.44 -10.05
CA TYR A 165 11.79 -13.58 -10.68
C TYR A 165 11.77 -13.73 -12.19
N ARG A 166 10.57 -13.81 -12.75
CA ARG A 166 10.30 -13.60 -14.17
C ARG A 166 9.16 -12.59 -14.36
N PRO A 167 9.19 -11.77 -15.41
CA PRO A 167 8.18 -10.75 -15.63
C PRO A 167 6.84 -11.31 -16.11
N LEU A 168 5.77 -10.61 -15.75
CA LEU A 168 4.47 -10.77 -16.40
C LEU A 168 4.57 -10.42 -17.90
N GLN A 169 3.84 -11.16 -18.74
CA GLN A 169 3.89 -10.95 -20.20
C GLN A 169 3.08 -9.71 -20.61
N GLU A 170 2.04 -9.41 -19.84
CA GLU A 170 1.12 -8.32 -20.05
C GLU A 170 1.74 -6.99 -19.60
N ARG A 171 1.60 -5.96 -20.43
CA ARG A 171 2.01 -4.60 -20.04
C ARG A 171 1.08 -4.08 -18.95
N THR A 172 1.65 -3.41 -17.94
CA THR A 172 0.94 -2.86 -16.77
C THR A 172 -0.38 -2.15 -17.11
N GLY A 173 -0.39 -1.27 -18.12
CA GLY A 173 -1.62 -0.54 -18.51
C GLY A 173 -2.73 -1.45 -19.03
N LYS A 174 -2.39 -2.43 -19.88
CA LYS A 174 -3.36 -3.41 -20.41
C LYS A 174 -3.85 -4.35 -19.31
N LEU A 175 -2.98 -4.70 -18.36
CA LEU A 175 -3.35 -5.55 -17.23
C LEU A 175 -4.33 -4.82 -16.29
N LYS A 176 -4.12 -3.53 -16.02
CA LYS A 176 -5.09 -2.69 -15.29
C LYS A 176 -6.45 -2.65 -15.99
N GLU A 177 -6.47 -2.44 -17.31
CA GLU A 177 -7.70 -2.46 -18.10
C GLU A 177 -8.42 -3.81 -18.03
N LEU A 178 -7.68 -4.92 -18.12
CA LEU A 178 -8.21 -6.27 -18.02
C LEU A 178 -8.85 -6.53 -16.65
N ILE A 179 -8.14 -6.23 -15.57
CA ILE A 179 -8.60 -6.41 -14.18
C ILE A 179 -9.85 -5.58 -13.93
N ASN A 180 -9.84 -4.30 -14.31
CA ASN A 180 -10.98 -3.42 -14.13
C ASN A 180 -12.20 -3.93 -14.94
N LEU A 181 -11.99 -4.32 -16.20
CA LEU A 181 -13.07 -4.84 -17.05
C LEU A 181 -13.72 -6.10 -16.46
N VAL A 182 -12.93 -7.05 -15.97
CA VAL A 182 -13.45 -8.26 -15.32
C VAL A 182 -14.24 -7.92 -14.06
N ALA A 183 -13.75 -6.98 -13.25
CA ALA A 183 -14.39 -6.58 -12.00
C ALA A 183 -15.70 -5.81 -12.19
N THR A 184 -15.82 -5.02 -13.26
CA THR A 184 -16.95 -4.07 -13.41
C THR A 184 -17.96 -4.46 -14.48
N THR A 185 -17.63 -5.35 -15.41
CA THR A 185 -18.55 -5.73 -16.49
C THR A 185 -19.77 -6.50 -15.97
N SER A 186 -20.95 -6.16 -16.48
CA SER A 186 -22.19 -6.91 -16.26
C SER A 186 -22.46 -7.96 -17.35
N ASN A 187 -21.67 -7.99 -18.41
CA ASN A 187 -21.79 -8.99 -19.48
C ASN A 187 -21.00 -10.25 -19.07
N GLU A 188 -21.72 -11.34 -18.81
CA GLU A 188 -21.13 -12.59 -18.32
C GLU A 188 -20.23 -13.26 -19.36
N ASP A 189 -20.57 -13.23 -20.65
CA ASP A 189 -19.72 -13.82 -21.70
C ASP A 189 -18.37 -13.10 -21.78
N VAL A 190 -18.39 -11.76 -21.75
CA VAL A 190 -17.17 -10.94 -21.71
C VAL A 190 -16.41 -11.21 -20.42
N LYS A 191 -17.10 -11.29 -19.27
CA LYS A 191 -16.47 -11.58 -17.98
C LYS A 191 -15.73 -12.91 -18.02
N GLN A 192 -16.37 -13.97 -18.48
CA GLN A 192 -15.77 -15.31 -18.59
C GLN A 192 -14.58 -15.32 -19.54
N GLU A 193 -14.70 -14.71 -20.73
CA GLU A 193 -13.60 -14.62 -21.70
C GLU A 193 -12.38 -13.90 -21.12
N LYS A 194 -12.59 -12.77 -20.43
CA LYS A 194 -11.48 -12.00 -19.84
C LYS A 194 -10.92 -12.64 -18.57
N LEU A 195 -11.76 -13.30 -17.77
CA LEU A 195 -11.33 -14.06 -16.61
C LEU A 195 -10.45 -15.25 -17.02
N SER A 196 -10.74 -15.90 -18.16
CA SER A 196 -9.87 -16.95 -18.71
C SER A 196 -8.43 -16.47 -18.89
N LYS A 197 -8.23 -15.23 -19.37
CA LYS A 197 -6.89 -14.64 -19.53
C LYS A 197 -6.18 -14.43 -18.18
N ILE A 198 -6.92 -14.06 -17.14
CA ILE A 198 -6.37 -13.97 -15.78
C ILE A 198 -5.96 -15.36 -15.27
N MET A 199 -6.76 -16.40 -15.56
CA MET A 199 -6.44 -17.77 -15.18
C MET A 199 -5.22 -18.33 -15.93
N GLU A 200 -4.99 -17.92 -17.18
CA GLU A 200 -3.77 -18.22 -17.93
C GLU A 200 -2.53 -17.62 -17.24
N ILE A 201 -2.59 -16.36 -16.80
CA ILE A 201 -1.50 -15.72 -16.01
C ILE A 201 -1.22 -16.52 -14.73
N ILE A 202 -2.26 -16.96 -14.02
CA ILE A 202 -2.10 -17.78 -12.81
C ILE A 202 -1.44 -19.12 -13.12
N SER A 203 -1.78 -19.74 -14.25
CA SER A 203 -1.16 -20.99 -14.68
C SER A 203 0.34 -20.80 -14.95
N CYS A 204 0.72 -19.70 -15.62
CA CYS A 204 2.11 -19.31 -15.80
C CYS A 204 2.84 -19.07 -14.46
N ILE A 205 2.17 -18.49 -13.47
CA ILE A 205 2.71 -18.30 -12.11
C ILE A 205 2.97 -19.64 -11.42
N GLN A 206 2.13 -20.66 -11.61
CA GLN A 206 2.40 -21.99 -11.03
C GLN A 206 3.66 -22.61 -11.62
N PHE A 207 3.84 -22.55 -12.95
CA PHE A 207 5.08 -22.99 -13.59
C PHE A 207 6.30 -22.19 -13.08
N ALA A 208 6.15 -20.87 -12.90
CA ALA A 208 7.20 -20.03 -12.33
C ALA A 208 7.56 -20.47 -10.91
N ASN A 209 6.58 -20.80 -10.08
CA ASN A 209 6.80 -21.27 -8.71
C ASN A 209 7.54 -22.62 -8.69
N ASP A 210 7.18 -23.57 -9.56
CA ASP A 210 7.88 -24.85 -9.68
C ASP A 210 9.36 -24.66 -10.05
N GLU A 211 9.64 -23.61 -10.85
CA GLU A 211 10.97 -23.19 -11.27
C GLU A 211 11.64 -22.18 -10.31
N ARG A 212 11.02 -21.94 -9.14
CA ARG A 212 11.47 -21.04 -8.06
C ARG A 212 11.50 -19.54 -8.37
N ASP A 213 10.82 -19.11 -9.42
CA ASP A 213 10.59 -17.69 -9.77
C ASP A 213 9.40 -17.09 -9.01
N PHE A 214 9.45 -17.16 -7.68
CA PHE A 214 8.35 -16.76 -6.79
C PHE A 214 7.93 -15.30 -6.93
N GLY A 215 8.84 -14.43 -7.40
CA GLY A 215 8.56 -13.01 -7.60
C GLY A 215 7.44 -12.72 -8.60
N MET A 216 7.18 -13.60 -9.58
CA MET A 216 6.10 -13.41 -10.55
C MET A 216 4.72 -13.45 -9.86
N GLY A 217 4.55 -14.43 -8.95
CA GLY A 217 3.32 -14.56 -8.15
C GLY A 217 3.14 -13.42 -7.15
N LEU A 218 4.25 -12.93 -6.57
CA LEU A 218 4.23 -11.76 -5.69
C LEU A 218 3.76 -10.50 -6.42
N GLU A 219 4.34 -10.21 -7.60
CA GLU A 219 3.97 -9.03 -8.40
C GLU A 219 2.49 -9.06 -8.77
N PHE A 220 2.00 -10.16 -9.34
CA PHE A 220 0.61 -10.25 -9.76
C PHE A 220 -0.36 -10.25 -8.58
N GLY A 221 0.02 -10.87 -7.46
CA GLY A 221 -0.73 -10.79 -6.22
C GLY A 221 -0.85 -9.35 -5.71
N HIS A 222 0.23 -8.56 -5.76
CA HIS A 222 0.20 -7.14 -5.43
C HIS A 222 -0.74 -6.38 -6.39
N ASP A 223 -0.69 -6.66 -7.69
CA ASP A 223 -1.55 -6.01 -8.68
C ASP A 223 -3.04 -6.23 -8.41
N LEU A 224 -3.42 -7.48 -8.13
CA LEU A 224 -4.81 -7.81 -7.78
C LEU A 224 -5.23 -7.15 -6.46
N PHE A 225 -4.40 -7.23 -5.42
CA PHE A 225 -4.70 -6.61 -4.13
C PHE A 225 -4.81 -5.08 -4.24
N TRP A 226 -3.85 -4.45 -4.91
CA TRP A 226 -3.74 -3.00 -5.09
C TRP A 226 -4.83 -2.43 -6.01
N SER A 227 -5.43 -3.28 -6.85
CA SER A 227 -6.63 -2.91 -7.62
C SER A 227 -7.82 -2.60 -6.72
N ASN A 228 -7.85 -3.16 -5.50
CA ASN A 228 -8.94 -3.00 -4.53
C ASN A 228 -10.33 -3.40 -5.05
N HIS A 229 -10.40 -4.33 -5.99
CA HIS A 229 -11.66 -4.93 -6.42
C HIS A 229 -11.94 -6.20 -5.61
N GLY A 230 -13.00 -6.18 -4.80
CA GLY A 230 -13.39 -7.31 -3.94
C GLY A 230 -13.58 -8.64 -4.69
N PHE A 231 -13.88 -8.59 -5.99
CA PHE A 231 -13.95 -9.77 -6.86
C PHE A 231 -12.67 -10.62 -6.84
N PHE A 232 -11.49 -9.99 -6.71
CA PHE A 232 -10.20 -10.67 -6.74
C PHE A 232 -9.66 -11.02 -5.35
N ASP A 233 -10.38 -10.76 -4.26
CA ASP A 233 -9.87 -10.89 -2.90
C ASP A 233 -9.33 -12.28 -2.60
N LYS A 234 -10.14 -13.32 -2.82
CA LYS A 234 -9.72 -14.72 -2.62
C LYS A 234 -8.54 -15.11 -3.51
N MET A 235 -8.42 -14.49 -4.68
CA MET A 235 -7.36 -14.78 -5.64
C MET A 235 -6.05 -14.11 -5.20
N ALA A 236 -6.11 -12.83 -4.82
CA ALA A 236 -5.00 -12.08 -4.25
C ALA A 236 -4.49 -12.72 -2.95
N GLU A 237 -5.40 -13.09 -2.04
CA GLU A 237 -5.10 -13.80 -0.79
C GLU A 237 -4.27 -15.06 -1.06
N LYS A 238 -4.74 -15.94 -1.94
CA LYS A 238 -4.06 -17.22 -2.25
C LYS A 238 -2.70 -16.99 -2.88
N LEU A 239 -2.61 -16.12 -3.89
CA LEU A 239 -1.37 -15.84 -4.60
C LEU A 239 -0.31 -15.26 -3.67
N LEU A 240 -0.69 -14.25 -2.87
CA LEU A 240 0.23 -13.59 -1.96
C LEU A 240 0.62 -14.45 -0.78
N THR A 241 -0.33 -15.17 -0.17
CA THR A 241 -0.01 -16.12 0.91
C THR A 241 1.00 -17.16 0.43
N MET A 242 0.81 -17.71 -0.76
CA MET A 242 1.76 -18.65 -1.37
C MET A 242 3.12 -17.99 -1.62
N ALA A 243 3.15 -16.83 -2.28
CA ALA A 243 4.39 -16.13 -2.59
C ALA A 243 5.19 -15.76 -1.33
N TYR A 244 4.53 -15.24 -0.29
CA TYR A 244 5.17 -14.91 0.98
C TYR A 244 5.73 -16.16 1.67
N LYS A 245 5.01 -17.27 1.68
CA LYS A 245 5.52 -18.54 2.25
C LYS A 245 6.74 -19.04 1.48
N LEU A 246 6.70 -19.03 0.15
CA LEU A 246 7.83 -19.44 -0.70
C LEU A 246 9.06 -18.51 -0.56
N LEU A 247 8.83 -17.24 -0.22
CA LEU A 247 9.88 -16.24 0.04
C LEU A 247 10.34 -16.20 1.51
N ASN A 248 9.85 -17.10 2.38
CA ASN A 248 10.11 -17.10 3.83
C ASN A 248 9.75 -15.76 4.52
N ARG A 249 8.56 -15.23 4.19
CA ARG A 249 7.97 -14.00 4.75
C ARG A 249 6.68 -14.31 5.50
N GLU A 250 6.73 -15.28 6.41
CA GLU A 250 5.56 -15.85 7.09
C GLU A 250 4.75 -14.82 7.89
N ALA A 251 5.38 -13.78 8.41
CA ALA A 251 4.66 -12.70 9.08
C ALA A 251 3.74 -11.93 8.10
N PHE A 252 4.15 -11.73 6.85
CA PHE A 252 3.28 -11.11 5.84
C PHE A 252 2.15 -12.03 5.41
N ALA A 253 2.41 -13.34 5.31
CA ALA A 253 1.37 -14.33 5.07
C ALA A 253 0.30 -14.31 6.18
N ARG A 254 0.71 -14.26 7.45
CA ARG A 254 -0.20 -14.19 8.61
C ARG A 254 -1.04 -12.91 8.63
N ILE A 255 -0.41 -11.75 8.41
CA ILE A 255 -1.13 -10.46 8.31
C ILE A 255 -2.23 -10.54 7.25
N LEU A 256 -1.93 -11.19 6.12
CA LEU A 256 -2.88 -11.32 5.03
C LEU A 256 -4.03 -12.28 5.37
N GLU A 257 -3.73 -13.44 5.94
CA GLU A 257 -4.72 -14.42 6.42
C GLU A 257 -5.68 -13.78 7.44
N ASP A 258 -5.17 -13.00 8.40
CA ASP A 258 -6.00 -12.31 9.38
C ASP A 258 -6.83 -11.19 8.76
N LEU A 259 -6.25 -10.42 7.83
CA LEU A 259 -6.97 -9.37 7.12
C LEU A 259 -8.20 -9.93 6.37
N PHE A 260 -8.04 -11.03 5.64
CA PHE A 260 -9.15 -11.65 4.90
C PHE A 260 -10.08 -12.50 5.78
N GLY A 261 -9.58 -13.11 6.85
CA GLY A 261 -10.39 -13.80 7.85
C GLY A 261 -11.37 -12.85 8.53
N LEU A 262 -10.94 -11.63 8.85
CA LEU A 262 -11.80 -10.62 9.45
C LEU A 262 -12.76 -9.95 8.44
N THR A 263 -12.34 -9.68 7.20
CA THR A 263 -13.29 -9.19 6.18
C THR A 263 -14.41 -10.19 5.96
N SER A 264 -14.12 -11.49 5.87
CA SER A 264 -15.13 -12.54 5.71
C SER A 264 -16.19 -12.51 6.83
N ASN A 265 -15.78 -12.25 8.07
CA ASN A 265 -16.67 -12.12 9.22
C ASN A 265 -17.52 -10.83 9.18
N VAL A 266 -16.94 -9.70 8.78
CA VAL A 266 -17.68 -8.43 8.64
C VAL A 266 -18.69 -8.51 7.48
N TYR A 267 -18.33 -9.11 6.35
CA TYR A 267 -19.24 -9.34 5.23
C TYR A 267 -20.40 -10.29 5.60
N THR A 268 -20.14 -11.30 6.43
CA THR A 268 -21.19 -12.21 6.93
C THR A 268 -22.16 -11.49 7.87
N MET A 269 -21.65 -10.60 8.73
CA MET A 269 -22.48 -9.75 9.59
C MET A 269 -23.34 -8.77 8.76
N VAL A 270 -22.76 -8.08 7.78
CA VAL A 270 -23.48 -7.09 6.95
C VAL A 270 -24.52 -7.74 6.04
N THR A 271 -24.24 -8.91 5.46
CA THR A 271 -25.21 -9.64 4.62
C THR A 271 -26.36 -10.25 5.42
N SER A 272 -26.16 -10.59 6.70
CA SER A 272 -27.24 -10.98 7.60
C SER A 272 -28.19 -9.83 7.98
N VAL A 273 -27.74 -8.58 7.82
CA VAL A 273 -28.49 -7.35 8.13
C VAL A 273 -29.09 -6.70 6.87
N SER A 274 -28.49 -6.91 5.69
CA SER A 274 -28.93 -6.31 4.42
C SER A 274 -29.29 -7.37 3.37
N ALA A 275 -30.52 -7.87 3.44
CA ALA A 275 -31.14 -8.62 2.35
C ALA A 275 -31.76 -7.66 1.31
N ALA A 276 -30.98 -6.74 0.75
CA ALA A 276 -31.32 -6.00 -0.47
C ALA A 276 -30.07 -5.29 -1.01
N HIS A 277 -29.80 -5.44 -2.31
CA HIS A 277 -28.71 -4.83 -3.12
C HIS A 277 -27.41 -5.64 -3.21
N HIS A 278 -27.40 -6.61 -4.13
CA HIS A 278 -26.17 -7.08 -4.79
C HIS A 278 -25.73 -6.03 -5.82
N GLN A 279 -24.91 -5.06 -5.44
CA GLN A 279 -24.09 -4.29 -6.38
C GLN A 279 -22.98 -3.54 -5.66
N PHE A 280 -21.73 -3.82 -6.08
CA PHE A 280 -20.47 -3.17 -5.70
C PHE A 280 -20.09 -3.24 -4.22
N VAL A 281 -19.29 -4.24 -3.84
CA VAL A 281 -18.69 -4.30 -2.52
C VAL A 281 -17.19 -4.01 -2.62
N VAL A 282 -16.84 -2.75 -2.38
CA VAL A 282 -15.49 -2.31 -2.01
C VAL A 282 -15.06 -3.07 -0.76
N ARG A 283 -13.77 -3.40 -0.62
CA ARG A 283 -13.25 -3.86 0.69
C ARG A 283 -13.61 -2.81 1.74
N ALA A 284 -14.46 -3.16 2.69
CA ALA A 284 -14.80 -2.27 3.79
C ALA A 284 -13.50 -1.85 4.50
N PRO A 285 -13.24 -0.55 4.72
CA PRO A 285 -12.08 -0.13 5.46
C PRO A 285 -12.13 -0.72 6.87
N PHE A 286 -11.06 -1.37 7.32
CA PHE A 286 -10.81 -1.66 8.73
C PHE A 286 -10.47 -0.36 9.47
N MET A 287 -11.40 0.59 9.52
CA MET A 287 -11.35 1.62 10.55
C MET A 287 -12.03 1.04 11.80
N LEU A 288 -11.25 0.32 12.62
CA LEU A 288 -11.61 0.08 14.02
C LEU A 288 -11.49 1.40 14.80
N ARG A 289 -12.29 2.41 14.42
CA ARG A 289 -12.85 3.52 15.24
C ARG A 289 -13.55 4.57 14.38
N LEU A 290 -14.87 4.66 14.55
CA LEU A 290 -15.56 5.91 14.97
C LEU A 290 -16.10 5.60 16.38
N PRO A 291 -16.32 6.53 17.36
CA PRO A 291 -16.09 7.99 17.45
C PRO A 291 -15.29 8.38 18.74
N PRO A 292 -15.22 9.65 19.24
CA PRO A 292 -15.56 10.97 18.64
C PRO A 292 -14.34 11.79 18.17
#